data_AF-A0A920JM16-F1
#
_entry.id   AF-A0A920JM16-F1
#
_cell.length_a   1.000
_cell.length_b   1.000
_cell.length_c   1.000
_cell.angle_alpha   90.00
_cell.angle_beta   90.00
_cell.angle_gamma   90.00
#
_symmetry.space_group_name_H-M   'P 1'
#
loop_
_entity.id
_entity.type
_entity.pdbx_description
1 polymer ?
#
loop_
_entity_poly.entity_id
_entity_poly.type
_entity_poly.pdbx_seq_one_letter_code
_entity_poly.pdbx_strand_id
1 'polypeptide(L)' 'MPGMHGNYTATTSIQKSDLLIAIGVRFDDRVTANPSFFAQNAKVIHADIDPAEIGKVREAQVPIVGDAKR' A
#
# COMPACT_ATOMS: atom_id res chain seq x y z
N MET A 1 -0.86 13.90 0.15
CA MET A 1 0.01 12.74 0.44
C MET A 1 -0.53 12.03 1.68
N PRO A 2 -0.61 10.69 1.73
CA PRO A 2 -0.94 9.95 2.96
C PRO A 2 0.27 9.83 3.90
N GLY A 3 0.05 9.43 5.15
CA GLY A 3 1.10 9.11 6.13
C GLY A 3 1.12 9.99 7.39
N MET A 4 2.17 9.87 8.19
CA MET A 4 2.29 10.47 9.54
C MET A 4 2.19 12.01 9.55
N HIS A 5 2.63 12.64 8.47
CA HIS A 5 2.48 14.10 8.24
C HIS A 5 1.67 14.38 6.96
N GLY A 6 0.83 13.43 6.56
CA GLY A 6 0.01 13.52 5.37
C GLY A 6 -1.30 14.28 5.58
N ASN A 7 -2.04 14.46 4.49
CA ASN A 7 -3.39 15.03 4.53
C ASN A 7 -4.35 14.04 5.18
N TYR A 8 -5.16 14.53 6.12
CA TYR A 8 -6.22 13.76 6.77
C TYR A 8 -7.11 13.04 5.75
N THR A 9 -7.49 13.73 4.68
CA THR A 9 -8.34 13.17 3.63
C THR A 9 -7.66 12.00 2.91
N ALA A 10 -6.37 12.11 2.58
CA ALA A 10 -5.63 11.04 1.91
C ALA A 10 -5.52 9.77 2.78
N THR A 11 -5.16 9.93 4.06
CA THR A 11 -5.07 8.80 4.99
C THR A 11 -6.46 8.19 5.24
N THR A 12 -7.49 9.01 5.40
CA THR A 12 -8.88 8.54 5.61
C THR A 12 -9.40 7.79 4.38
N SER A 13 -9.12 8.26 3.16
CA SER A 13 -9.50 7.57 1.93
C SER A 13 -8.84 6.19 1.82
N ILE A 14 -7.57 6.06 2.18
CA ILE A 14 -6.90 4.75 2.22
C ILE A 14 -7.55 3.85 3.27
N GLN A 15 -7.79 4.36 4.47
CA GLN A 15 -8.34 3.56 5.57
C GLN A 15 -9.77 3.06 5.31
N LYS A 16 -10.56 3.83 4.55
CA LYS A 16 -11.94 3.47 4.19
C LYS A 16 -12.08 2.75 2.84
N SER A 17 -10.97 2.53 2.14
CA SER A 17 -10.99 1.82 0.86
C SER A 17 -11.25 0.32 1.04
N ASP A 18 -11.91 -0.28 0.05
CA ASP A 18 -12.07 -1.72 -0.12
C ASP A 18 -11.11 -2.30 -1.17
N LEU A 19 -10.48 -1.44 -1.98
CA LEU A 19 -9.41 -1.74 -2.91
C LEU A 19 -8.30 -0.69 -2.83
N LEU A 20 -7.07 -1.15 -2.61
CA LEU A 20 -5.85 -0.34 -2.64
C LEU A 20 -4.97 -0.79 -3.81
N ILE A 21 -4.68 0.15 -4.71
CA ILE A 21 -3.79 -0.07 -5.85
C ILE A 21 -2.44 0.59 -5.52
N ALA A 22 -1.47 -0.22 -5.15
CA ALA A 22 -0.14 0.17 -4.72
C ALA A 22 0.85 -0.01 -5.88
N ILE A 23 1.31 1.09 -6.46
CA ILE A 23 2.18 1.10 -7.65
C ILE A 23 3.53 1.72 -7.29
N GLY A 24 4.59 0.91 -7.28
CA GLY A 24 5.96 1.34 -6.97
C GLY A 24 6.15 1.86 -5.54
N VAL A 25 5.45 1.27 -4.56
CA VAL A 25 5.52 1.66 -3.15
C VAL A 25 5.97 0.49 -2.28
N ARG A 26 6.60 0.81 -1.14
CA ARG A 26 7.21 -0.17 -0.23
C ARG A 26 6.52 -0.29 1.13
N PHE A 27 5.31 0.27 1.26
CA PHE A 27 4.55 0.31 2.52
C PHE A 27 5.40 0.69 3.75
N ASP A 28 6.16 1.78 3.64
CA ASP A 28 7.01 2.33 4.70
C ASP A 28 6.22 2.65 5.98
N ASP A 29 6.86 2.51 7.14
CA ASP A 29 6.27 2.74 8.45
C ASP A 29 5.77 4.17 8.65
N ARG A 30 6.35 5.16 7.96
CA ARG A 30 5.84 6.55 8.00
C ARG A 30 4.52 6.73 7.24
N VAL A 31 4.11 5.76 6.41
CA VAL A 31 2.80 5.74 5.75
C VAL A 31 1.84 4.83 6.51
N THR A 32 2.29 3.63 6.89
CA THR A 32 1.42 2.61 7.49
C THR A 32 1.21 2.77 8.99
N ALA A 33 2.16 3.41 9.68
CA ALA A 33 2.30 3.39 11.13
C ALA A 33 2.30 1.95 11.67
N ASN A 34 1.15 1.45 12.10
CA ASN A 34 0.97 0.04 12.47
C ASN A 34 0.34 -0.73 11.29
N PRO A 35 1.08 -1.64 10.62
CA PRO A 35 0.57 -2.41 9.47
C PRO A 35 -0.72 -3.19 9.75
N SER A 36 -0.93 -3.66 10.99
CA SER A 36 -2.16 -4.38 11.37
C SER A 36 -3.42 -3.51 11.31
N PHE A 37 -3.26 -2.19 11.36
CA PHE A 37 -4.35 -1.20 11.25
C PHE A 37 -4.34 -0.45 9.91
N PHE A 38 -3.46 -0.81 8.98
CA PHE A 38 -3.36 -0.11 7.71
C PHE A 38 -4.30 -0.74 6.66
N ALA A 39 -5.30 0.04 6.22
CA ALA A 39 -6.22 -0.35 5.14
C ALA A 39 -6.82 -1.76 5.35
N GLN A 40 -7.33 -2.02 6.56
CA GLN A 40 -7.68 -3.36 7.03
C GLN A 40 -8.68 -4.08 6.12
N ASN A 41 -9.66 -3.34 5.61
CA ASN A 41 -10.74 -3.87 4.77
C ASN A 41 -10.40 -3.85 3.28
N ALA A 42 -9.24 -3.33 2.89
CA ALA A 42 -8.85 -3.22 1.49
C ALA A 42 -8.22 -4.50 0.98
N LYS A 43 -8.68 -4.96 -0.19
CA LYS A 43 -7.89 -5.83 -1.06
C LYS A 43 -6.76 -5.02 -1.65
N VAL A 44 -5.60 -5.62 -1.81
CA VAL A 44 -4.36 -4.95 -2.22
C VAL A 44 -3.87 -5.55 -3.53
N ILE A 45 -3.73 -4.67 -4.52
CA ILE A 45 -2.94 -4.91 -5.72
C ILE A 45 -1.60 -4.25 -5.49
N HIS A 46 -0.50 -5.00 -5.52
CA HIS A 46 0.84 -4.47 -5.30
C HIS A 46 1.70 -4.74 -6.54
N ALA A 47 1.99 -3.67 -7.28
CA ALA A 47 2.90 -3.67 -8.41
C ALA A 47 4.24 -3.05 -7.97
N ASP A 48 5.29 -3.87 -7.94
CA ASP A 48 6.65 -3.40 -7.67
C ASP A 48 7.65 -4.13 -8.58
N ILE A 49 8.76 -3.48 -8.90
CA ILE A 49 9.83 -4.10 -9.70
C ILE A 49 10.68 -5.05 -8.85
N ASP A 50 10.72 -4.82 -7.54
CA ASP A 50 11.44 -5.66 -6.60
C ASP A 50 10.48 -6.72 -5.99
N PRO A 51 10.64 -8.02 -6.32
CA PRO A 51 9.80 -9.06 -5.75
C PRO A 51 9.95 -9.18 -4.22
N ALA A 52 11.04 -8.69 -3.62
CA ALA A 52 11.25 -8.73 -2.18
C ALA A 52 10.35 -7.77 -1.40
N GLU A 53 9.78 -6.75 -2.06
CA GLU A 53 8.86 -5.80 -1.43
C GLU A 53 7.41 -6.29 -1.45
N ILE A 54 7.07 -7.21 -2.35
CA ILE A 54 5.71 -7.78 -2.44
C ILE A 54 5.42 -8.66 -1.21
N GLY A 55 4.36 -8.34 -0.49
CA GLY A 55 3.94 -9.11 0.69
C GLY A 55 4.77 -8.89 1.95
N LYS A 56 5.81 -8.04 1.88
CA LYS A 56 6.75 -7.80 3.00
C LYS A 56 6.11 -7.15 4.22
N VAL A 57 5.28 -6.12 3.99
CA VAL A 57 4.59 -5.36 5.06
C VAL A 57 3.08 -5.56 5.01
N ARG A 58 2.52 -5.66 3.81
CA ARG A 58 1.09 -5.87 3.57
C ARG A 58 0.94 -6.98 2.55
N GLU A 59 0.10 -7.97 2.88
CA GLU A 59 -0.26 -9.05 1.97
C GLU A 59 -0.92 -8.48 0.70
N ALA A 60 -0.42 -8.90 -0.46
CA ALA A 60 -0.97 -8.53 -1.77
C ALA A 60 -1.82 -9.68 -2.31
N GLN A 61 -3.12 -9.43 -2.51
CA GLN A 61 -4.02 -10.40 -3.14
C GLN A 61 -3.75 -10.53 -4.64
N VAL A 62 -3.27 -9.47 -5.28
CA VAL A 62 -2.80 -9.50 -6.68
C VAL A 62 -1.38 -8.93 -6.72
N PRO A 63 -0.34 -9.78 -6.67
CA PRO A 63 1.04 -9.35 -6.81
C PRO A 63 1.43 -9.21 -8.29
N ILE A 64 2.09 -8.11 -8.64
CA ILE A 64 2.62 -7.86 -10.00
C ILE A 64 4.10 -7.50 -9.87
N VAL A 65 4.97 -8.38 -10.37
CA VAL A 65 6.42 -8.11 -10.42
C VAL A 65 6.76 -7.56 -11.79
N GLY A 66 7.22 -6.31 -11.85
CA GLY A 66 7.60 -5.68 -13.11
C GLY A 66 7.76 -4.16 -13.05
N ASP A 67 8.22 -3.59 -14.16
CA ASP A 67 8.26 -2.14 -14.34
C ASP A 67 6.84 -1.59 -14.42
N ALA A 68 6.46 -0.76 -13.45
CA ALA A 68 5.10 -0.23 -13.34
C ALA A 68 4.66 0.66 -14.52
N LYS A 69 5.60 1.12 -15.34
CA LYS A 69 5.32 1.93 -16.53
C LYS A 69 5.00 1.08 -17.78
N ARG A 70 5.47 -0.16 -17.83
CA ARG A 70 5.49 -0.98 -19.06
C ARG A 70 4.36 -2.01 -19.10
#